data_AF-A0A939KXL8-F1
#
_entry.id   AF-A0A939KXL8-F1
#
_cell.length_a   1.000
_cell.length_b   1.000
_cell.length_c   1.000
_cell.angle_alpha   90.00
_cell.angle_beta   90.00
_cell.angle_gamma   90.00
#
_symmetry.space_group_name_H-M   'P 1'
#
loop_
_entity.id
_entity.type
_entity.pdbx_description
1 polymer ?
#
loop_
_entity_poly.entity_id
_entity_poly.type
_entity_poly.pdbx_seq_one_letter_code
_entity_poly.pdbx_strand_id
1 'polypeptide(L)'
;MRIGPEPLGRLWFVEGRGDRPKEKIKHRTSKFVLASRNAVTITEMNILTTPTPTTSETVTIAVTEIMGHNLCIANVDGQKVCEAIAGALRSGKRVIVSFKDGEDITSAFLADAIGHLYALFPEDFLEANLRAIDMEPDDAADLLDTIEDVKEYLQDPKAWEAAARATFGDDYYE
;
A
#
# COMPACT_ATOMS: atom_id res chain seq x y z
N MET A 1 -2.90 -31.99 -3.86
CA MET A 1 -3.24 -31.14 -2.70
C MET A 1 -2.70 -29.75 -3.01
N ARG A 2 -3.58 -28.78 -3.30
CA ARG A 2 -3.17 -27.43 -3.69
C ARG A 2 -2.61 -26.74 -2.45
N ILE A 3 -1.32 -26.45 -2.47
CA ILE A 3 -0.66 -25.60 -1.48
C ILE A 3 -1.13 -24.19 -1.80
N GLY A 4 -2.12 -23.70 -1.05
CA GLY A 4 -2.46 -22.28 -1.09
C GLY A 4 -1.30 -21.47 -0.51
N PRO A 5 -1.15 -20.19 -0.87
CA PRO A 5 -0.13 -19.35 -0.24
C PRO A 5 -0.40 -19.34 1.27
N GLU A 6 0.61 -19.68 2.06
CA GLU A 6 0.55 -19.51 3.51
C GLU A 6 0.23 -18.03 3.81
N PRO A 7 -0.64 -17.75 4.79
CA PRO A 7 -0.88 -16.38 5.19
C PRO A 7 0.46 -15.83 5.71
N LEU A 8 0.98 -14.82 5.02
CA LEU A 8 2.15 -14.04 5.44
C LEU A 8 1.95 -13.70 6.93
N GLY A 9 2.96 -14.05 7.74
CA GLY A 9 2.87 -14.29 9.19
C GLY A 9 2.00 -13.31 9.96
N ARG A 10 1.18 -13.84 10.86
CA ARG A 10 0.16 -13.12 11.63
C ARG A 10 0.72 -12.18 12.74
N LEU A 11 1.98 -11.72 12.63
CA LEU A 11 2.78 -11.24 13.77
C LEU A 11 3.64 -9.98 13.51
N TRP A 12 3.49 -9.27 12.38
CA TRP A 12 4.42 -8.20 11.96
C TRP A 12 4.42 -6.94 12.83
N PHE A 13 3.39 -6.71 13.64
CA PHE A 13 3.26 -5.48 14.41
C PHE A 13 2.66 -5.75 15.80
N VAL A 14 3.53 -5.92 16.80
CA VAL A 14 3.20 -5.66 18.19
C VAL A 14 3.66 -4.24 18.50
N GLU A 15 2.69 -3.39 18.81
CA GLU A 15 2.80 -1.98 19.12
C GLU A 15 3.85 -1.72 20.22
N GLY A 16 5.02 -1.22 19.82
CA GLY A 16 6.13 -0.98 20.74
C GLY A 16 7.47 -0.76 20.06
N ARG A 17 7.68 0.42 19.45
CA ARG A 17 9.05 0.92 19.25
C ARG A 17 9.19 2.31 19.86
N GLY A 18 9.94 2.36 20.96
CA GLY A 18 10.63 3.57 21.38
C GLY A 18 11.67 3.99 20.36
N ASP A 19 11.89 5.30 20.31
CA ASP A 19 12.81 6.05 19.44
C ASP A 19 14.01 5.26 18.91
N ARG A 20 14.10 5.12 17.57
CA ARG A 20 15.36 4.82 16.88
C ARG A 20 15.95 6.08 16.25
N PRO A 21 17.28 6.28 16.30
CA PRO A 21 17.92 7.50 15.80
C PRO A 21 17.86 7.59 14.28
N LYS A 22 17.45 8.76 13.76
CA LYS A 22 17.37 9.05 12.32
C LYS A 22 18.77 9.18 11.70
N GLU A 23 19.25 8.12 11.06
CA GLU A 23 20.45 8.15 10.19
C GLU A 23 20.07 8.69 8.80
N LYS A 24 20.85 9.64 8.28
CA LYS A 24 20.50 10.49 7.13
C LYS A 24 20.54 9.75 5.78
N ILE A 25 19.40 9.69 5.10
CA ILE A 25 19.30 9.21 3.70
C ILE A 25 19.72 10.31 2.71
N LYS A 26 20.71 10.00 1.88
CA LYS A 26 21.25 10.87 0.81
C LYS A 26 20.24 11.07 -0.31
N HIS A 27 20.05 12.33 -0.70
CA HIS A 27 19.14 12.77 -1.75
C HIS A 27 19.51 12.21 -3.13
N ARG A 28 18.54 11.61 -3.82
CA ARG A 28 18.61 11.38 -5.26
C ARG A 28 17.47 12.13 -5.94
N THR A 29 17.83 13.28 -6.52
CA THR A 29 16.93 14.17 -7.26
C THR A 29 16.65 13.57 -8.64
N SER A 30 15.40 13.18 -8.90
CA SER A 30 14.96 12.82 -10.24
C SER A 30 14.30 14.03 -10.92
N LYS A 31 14.96 14.49 -11.99
CA LYS A 31 14.55 15.59 -12.87
C LYS A 31 13.20 15.28 -13.54
N PHE A 32 12.22 16.16 -13.36
CA PHE A 32 11.06 16.27 -14.24
C PHE A 32 11.50 16.87 -15.59
N VAL A 33 11.22 16.18 -16.69
CA VAL A 33 11.36 16.70 -18.05
C VAL A 33 9.99 17.11 -18.56
N LEU A 34 9.82 18.40 -18.82
CA LEU A 34 8.67 18.98 -19.51
C LEU A 34 8.98 18.98 -21.02
N ALA A 35 8.16 18.31 -21.84
CA ALA A 35 8.21 18.45 -23.29
C ALA A 35 6.81 18.68 -23.87
N SER A 36 6.75 19.71 -24.70
CA SER A 36 5.58 20.39 -25.23
C SER A 36 5.37 20.06 -26.72
N ARG A 37 4.12 20.19 -27.15
CA ARG A 37 3.59 20.51 -28.51
C ARG A 37 3.40 19.39 -29.55
N ASN A 38 2.11 19.16 -29.80
CA ASN A 38 1.36 18.98 -31.05
C ASN A 38 2.12 18.76 -32.38
N ALA A 39 1.68 17.73 -33.12
CA ALA A 39 1.49 17.79 -34.57
C ALA A 39 0.38 16.80 -35.00
N VAL A 40 -0.56 17.27 -35.81
CA VAL A 40 -1.60 16.49 -36.52
C VAL A 40 -1.25 16.50 -38.02
N THR A 41 -1.48 15.39 -38.72
CA THR A 41 -1.87 15.15 -40.15
C THR A 41 -1.14 13.93 -40.73
N ILE A 42 -1.63 13.02 -41.61
CA ILE A 42 -2.91 12.58 -42.24
C ILE A 42 -2.60 11.14 -42.79
N THR A 43 -3.60 10.24 -42.93
CA THR A 43 -3.85 9.35 -44.11
C THR A 43 -4.48 7.99 -43.74
N GLU A 44 -5.76 7.88 -44.13
CA GLU A 44 -6.66 6.76 -44.47
C GLU A 44 -6.49 5.28 -44.02
N MET A 45 -7.65 4.77 -43.57
CA MET A 45 -8.26 3.43 -43.75
C MET A 45 -7.58 2.19 -43.14
N ASN A 46 -7.97 1.87 -41.89
CA ASN A 46 -8.48 0.53 -41.59
C ASN A 46 -9.43 0.56 -40.38
N ILE A 47 -10.58 -0.10 -40.54
CA ILE A 47 -11.64 -0.22 -39.55
C ILE A 47 -11.32 -1.46 -38.72
N LEU A 48 -10.82 -1.29 -37.50
CA LEU A 48 -10.79 -2.31 -36.45
C LEU A 48 -10.66 -1.55 -35.13
N THR A 49 -11.79 -1.38 -34.47
CA THR A 49 -11.96 -1.10 -33.04
C THR A 49 -10.77 -0.39 -32.39
N THR A 50 -10.77 0.95 -32.40
CA THR A 50 -10.01 1.65 -31.35
C THR A 50 -10.62 1.20 -30.03
N PRO A 51 -9.88 0.50 -29.12
CA PRO A 51 -10.33 0.48 -27.76
C PRO A 51 -10.42 1.95 -27.36
N THR A 52 -11.62 2.34 -26.96
CA THR A 52 -11.93 3.55 -26.22
C THR A 52 -10.71 3.93 -25.36
N PRO A 53 -10.31 5.21 -25.24
CA PRO A 53 -9.37 5.58 -24.20
C PRO A 53 -9.91 4.97 -22.91
N THR A 54 -9.17 4.03 -22.32
CA THR A 54 -9.57 3.39 -21.08
C THR A 54 -9.49 4.50 -20.04
N THR A 55 -10.58 5.25 -19.91
CA THR A 55 -10.81 6.16 -18.80
C THR A 55 -10.90 5.25 -17.60
N SER A 56 -9.74 4.99 -16.98
CA SER A 56 -9.66 4.15 -15.80
C SER A 56 -10.53 4.78 -14.74
N GLU A 57 -11.67 4.12 -14.51
CA GLU A 57 -12.70 4.50 -13.55
C GLU A 57 -12.04 4.64 -12.18
N THR A 58 -12.23 5.77 -11.54
CA THR A 58 -11.68 6.03 -10.21
C THR A 58 -12.77 5.81 -9.19
N VAL A 59 -12.51 4.95 -8.20
CA VAL A 59 -13.42 4.65 -7.10
C VAL A 59 -12.83 5.13 -5.80
N THR A 60 -13.68 5.70 -4.95
CA THR A 60 -13.31 6.05 -3.59
C THR A 60 -13.85 4.97 -2.65
N ILE A 61 -12.98 4.43 -1.80
CA ILE A 61 -13.31 3.47 -0.75
C ILE A 61 -13.12 4.18 0.59
N ALA A 62 -14.20 4.33 1.35
CA ALA A 62 -14.12 4.83 2.72
C ALA A 62 -13.79 3.66 3.66
N VAL A 63 -12.72 3.80 4.43
CA VAL A 63 -12.25 2.77 5.37
C VAL A 63 -13.34 2.43 6.40
N THR A 64 -13.98 3.44 6.95
CA THR A 64 -15.05 3.30 7.96
C THR A 64 -16.31 2.61 7.43
N GLU A 65 -16.63 2.75 6.14
CA GLU A 65 -17.75 2.04 5.50
C GLU A 65 -17.47 0.54 5.34
N ILE A 66 -16.23 0.16 5.05
CA ILE A 66 -15.84 -1.25 4.91
C ILE A 66 -15.86 -1.96 6.26
N MET A 67 -15.40 -1.28 7.31
CA MET A 67 -15.31 -1.85 8.66
C MET A 67 -16.67 -1.81 9.39
N GLY A 68 -17.49 -0.78 9.12
CA GLY A 68 -18.72 -0.52 9.85
C GLY A 68 -18.53 0.21 11.19
N HIS A 69 -17.32 0.70 11.45
CA HIS A 69 -16.92 1.50 12.62
C HIS A 69 -15.72 2.39 12.27
N ASN A 70 -15.30 3.24 13.21
CA ASN A 70 -14.21 4.20 13.03
C ASN A 70 -12.85 3.76 13.62
N LEU A 71 -12.82 2.80 14.55
CA LEU A 71 -11.57 2.36 15.17
C LEU A 71 -10.69 1.56 14.19
N CYS A 72 -9.54 2.12 13.82
CA CYS A 72 -8.59 1.59 12.83
C CYS A 72 -7.44 0.83 13.50
N ILE A 73 -7.77 -0.13 14.37
CA ILE A 73 -6.81 -0.83 15.24
C ILE A 73 -6.61 -2.28 14.80
N ALA A 74 -7.69 -2.98 14.44
CA ALA A 74 -7.68 -4.44 14.33
C ALA A 74 -7.19 -4.94 12.96
N ASN A 75 -6.26 -5.90 12.98
CA ASN A 75 -5.74 -6.59 11.79
C ASN A 75 -6.83 -7.17 10.88
N VAL A 76 -7.88 -7.75 11.46
CA VAL A 76 -8.99 -8.33 10.69
C VAL A 76 -9.73 -7.26 9.88
N ASP A 77 -9.83 -6.04 10.40
CA ASP A 77 -10.47 -4.95 9.69
C ASP A 77 -9.56 -4.36 8.61
N GLY A 78 -8.26 -4.27 8.90
CA GLY A 78 -7.25 -3.92 7.89
C GLY A 78 -7.28 -4.89 6.71
N GLN A 79 -7.36 -6.19 6.97
CA GLN A 79 -7.45 -7.21 5.93
C GLN A 79 -8.68 -7.03 5.02
N LYS A 80 -9.86 -6.71 5.58
CA LYS A 80 -11.07 -6.44 4.77
C LYS A 80 -10.87 -5.26 3.83
N VAL A 81 -10.24 -4.19 4.32
CA VAL A 81 -9.91 -3.00 3.52
C VAL A 81 -8.95 -3.37 2.39
N CYS A 82 -7.90 -4.14 2.69
CA CYS A 82 -6.94 -4.63 1.70
C CYS A 82 -7.63 -5.46 0.60
N GLU A 83 -8.52 -6.38 0.97
CA GLU A 83 -9.27 -7.20 0.02
C GLU A 83 -10.17 -6.35 -0.90
N ALA A 84 -10.84 -5.34 -0.34
CA ALA A 84 -11.68 -4.42 -1.11
C ALA A 84 -10.84 -3.60 -2.12
N ILE A 85 -9.70 -3.06 -1.69
CA ILE A 85 -8.78 -2.31 -2.54
C ILE A 85 -8.22 -3.21 -3.64
N ALA A 86 -7.73 -4.40 -3.28
CA ALA A 86 -7.18 -5.36 -4.23
C ALA A 86 -8.21 -5.80 -5.27
N GLY A 87 -9.48 -5.99 -4.87
CA GLY A 87 -10.58 -6.30 -5.78
C GLY A 87 -10.83 -5.19 -6.81
N ALA A 88 -10.84 -3.93 -6.37
CA ALA A 88 -11.01 -2.78 -7.24
C ALA A 88 -9.82 -2.61 -8.21
N LEU A 89 -8.59 -2.73 -7.72
CA LEU A 89 -7.37 -2.66 -8.54
C LEU A 89 -7.33 -3.77 -9.61
N ARG A 90 -7.67 -5.02 -9.24
CA ARG A 90 -7.77 -6.14 -10.19
C ARG A 90 -8.84 -5.95 -11.24
N SER A 91 -9.85 -5.14 -10.95
CA SER A 91 -10.91 -4.78 -11.90
C SER A 91 -10.49 -3.62 -12.84
N GLY A 92 -9.23 -3.18 -12.79
CA GLY A 92 -8.70 -2.11 -13.64
C GLY A 92 -9.10 -0.70 -13.20
N LYS A 93 -9.61 -0.56 -11.98
CA LYS A 93 -10.01 0.73 -11.41
C LYS A 93 -8.84 1.38 -10.68
N ARG A 94 -8.79 2.71 -10.69
CA ARG A 94 -7.96 3.49 -9.77
C ARG A 94 -8.68 3.65 -8.45
N VAL A 95 -7.96 3.53 -7.34
CA VAL A 95 -8.52 3.52 -5.99
C VAL A 95 -8.03 4.73 -5.21
N ILE A 96 -8.98 5.44 -4.63
CA ILE A 96 -8.75 6.45 -3.61
C ILE A 96 -9.27 5.88 -2.29
N VAL A 97 -8.41 5.70 -1.30
CA VAL A 97 -8.77 5.22 0.03
C VAL A 97 -8.91 6.43 0.93
N SER A 98 -10.10 6.63 1.49
CA SER A 98 -10.39 7.72 2.43
C SER A 98 -10.39 7.18 3.85
N PHE A 99 -9.55 7.78 4.70
CA PHE A 99 -9.48 7.52 6.14
C PHE A 99 -10.36 8.48 6.94
N LYS A 100 -11.26 9.20 6.26
CA LYS A 100 -12.15 10.16 6.88
C LYS A 100 -12.94 9.52 8.01
N ASP A 101 -13.00 10.24 9.14
CA ASP A 101 -13.67 9.83 10.38
C ASP A 101 -13.04 8.59 11.04
N GLY A 102 -11.86 8.13 10.60
CA GLY A 102 -11.08 7.09 11.26
C GLY A 102 -10.43 7.59 12.55
N GLU A 103 -10.43 6.76 13.57
CA GLU A 103 -9.84 7.03 14.89
C GLU A 103 -8.86 5.92 15.27
N ASP A 104 -7.86 6.25 16.07
CA ASP A 104 -6.83 5.33 16.60
C ASP A 104 -6.21 4.46 15.49
N ILE A 105 -5.65 5.11 14.47
CA ILE A 105 -5.02 4.42 13.33
C ILE A 105 -3.69 3.83 13.77
N THR A 106 -3.61 2.49 13.86
CA THR A 106 -2.35 1.82 14.24
C THR A 106 -1.55 1.40 13.01
N SER A 107 -0.23 1.34 13.16
CA SER A 107 0.65 0.79 12.12
C SER A 107 0.33 -0.67 11.79
N ALA A 108 -0.19 -1.45 12.75
CA ALA A 108 -0.66 -2.82 12.52
C ALA A 108 -1.81 -2.85 11.51
N PHE A 109 -2.81 -2.00 11.74
CA PHE A 109 -3.92 -1.83 10.81
C PHE A 109 -3.45 -1.33 9.43
N LEU A 110 -2.55 -0.34 9.38
CA LEU A 110 -2.02 0.20 8.12
C LEU A 110 -1.23 -0.86 7.33
N ALA A 111 -0.47 -1.71 8.02
CA ALA A 111 0.27 -2.81 7.41
C ALA A 111 -0.70 -3.80 6.76
N ASP A 112 -1.77 -4.18 7.47
CA ASP A 112 -2.78 -5.09 6.96
C ASP A 112 -3.63 -4.49 5.83
N ALA A 113 -3.99 -3.21 5.94
CA ALA A 113 -4.86 -2.51 4.99
C ALA A 113 -4.15 -2.11 3.70
N ILE A 114 -2.94 -1.57 3.79
CA ILE A 114 -2.19 -1.00 2.67
C ILE A 114 -0.86 -1.72 2.45
N GLY A 115 -0.10 -2.01 3.51
CA GLY A 115 1.21 -2.65 3.41
C GLY A 115 1.14 -3.98 2.63
N HIS A 116 0.19 -4.84 2.95
CA HIS A 116 -0.01 -6.12 2.27
C HIS A 116 -0.33 -6.01 0.77
N LEU A 117 -0.75 -4.85 0.26
CA LEU A 117 -0.92 -4.64 -1.18
C LEU A 117 0.43 -4.72 -1.93
N TYR A 118 1.54 -4.35 -1.29
CA TYR A 118 2.89 -4.42 -1.90
C TYR A 118 3.39 -5.85 -2.09
N ALA A 119 2.80 -6.83 -1.38
CA ALA A 119 3.03 -8.24 -1.65
C ALA A 119 2.19 -8.76 -2.84
N LEU A 120 1.13 -8.04 -3.22
CA LEU A 120 0.16 -8.47 -4.23
C LEU A 120 0.35 -7.78 -5.59
N PHE A 121 0.90 -6.57 -5.61
CA PHE A 121 1.04 -5.74 -6.80
C PHE A 121 2.43 -5.11 -6.88
N PRO A 122 2.96 -4.84 -8.10
CA PRO A 122 4.17 -4.06 -8.26
C PRO A 122 4.04 -2.65 -7.69
N GLU A 123 5.12 -2.12 -7.13
CA GLU A 123 5.17 -0.77 -6.56
C GLU A 123 4.74 0.31 -7.57
N ASP A 124 5.34 0.34 -8.76
CA ASP A 124 4.99 1.32 -9.81
C ASP A 124 3.49 1.28 -10.16
N PHE A 125 2.86 0.11 -10.06
CA PHE A 125 1.43 -0.03 -10.29
C PHE A 125 0.61 0.57 -9.16
N LEU A 126 1.00 0.34 -7.90
CA LEU A 126 0.33 0.95 -6.74
C LEU A 126 0.51 2.47 -6.74
N GLU A 127 1.72 2.97 -7.02
CA GLU A 127 1.98 4.40 -7.08
C GLU A 127 1.16 5.13 -8.16
N ALA A 128 0.83 4.44 -9.26
CA ALA A 128 0.01 5.01 -10.33
C ALA A 128 -1.50 4.89 -10.06
N ASN A 129 -1.94 3.90 -9.28
CA ASN A 129 -3.35 3.52 -9.18
C ASN A 129 -3.97 3.61 -7.77
N LEU A 130 -3.18 3.82 -6.73
CA LEU A 130 -3.63 3.91 -5.34
C LEU A 130 -3.25 5.27 -4.72
N ARG A 131 -4.21 5.90 -4.04
CA ARG A 131 -4.00 7.12 -3.25
C ARG A 131 -4.72 7.01 -1.92
N ALA A 132 -4.06 7.36 -0.83
CA ALA A 132 -4.70 7.57 0.47
C ALA A 132 -5.01 9.07 0.65
N ILE A 133 -6.17 9.39 1.21
CA ILE A 133 -6.63 10.76 1.52
C ILE A 133 -7.28 10.81 2.90
N ASP A 134 -7.50 12.02 3.40
CA ASP A 134 -8.17 12.30 4.68
C ASP A 134 -7.46 11.68 5.89
N MET A 135 -6.12 11.65 5.85
CA MET A 135 -5.26 11.24 6.97
C MET A 135 -4.68 12.46 7.65
N GLU A 136 -4.50 12.39 8.98
CA GLU A 136 -3.69 13.39 9.68
C GLU A 136 -2.21 13.26 9.27
N PRO A 137 -1.40 14.34 9.36
CA PRO A 137 0.00 14.30 8.94
C PRO A 137 0.83 13.22 9.64
N ASP A 138 0.56 12.95 10.92
CA ASP A 138 1.27 11.95 11.70
C ASP A 138 0.88 10.53 11.25
N ASP A 139 -0.42 10.24 11.08
CA ASP A 139 -0.88 8.95 10.52
C ASP A 139 -0.35 8.70 9.09
N ALA A 140 -0.24 9.76 8.28
CA ALA A 140 0.32 9.66 6.95
C ALA A 140 1.82 9.34 6.98
N ALA A 141 2.55 9.85 7.97
CA ALA A 141 3.95 9.47 8.20
C ALA A 141 4.06 8.01 8.64
N ASP A 142 3.21 7.56 9.56
CA ASP A 142 3.16 6.17 10.01
C ASP A 142 2.84 5.20 8.86
N LEU A 143 1.97 5.59 7.92
CA LEU A 143 1.71 4.81 6.71
C LEU A 143 2.95 4.69 5.83
N LEU A 144 3.70 5.76 5.63
CA LEU A 144 4.92 5.72 4.81
C LEU A 144 5.99 4.83 5.45
N ASP A 145 6.22 4.98 6.75
CA ASP A 145 7.16 4.14 7.52
C ASP A 145 6.73 2.67 7.49
N THR A 146 5.43 2.40 7.61
CA THR A 146 4.87 1.05 7.51
C THR A 146 5.08 0.44 6.11
N ILE A 147 4.90 1.22 5.05
CA ILE A 147 5.14 0.76 3.67
C ILE A 147 6.63 0.44 3.48
N GLU A 148 7.53 1.28 4.00
CA GLU A 148 8.97 1.03 3.94
C GLU A 148 9.35 -0.26 4.68
N ASP A 149 8.90 -0.42 5.94
CA ASP A 149 9.14 -1.61 6.75
C ASP A 149 8.66 -2.89 6.04
N VAL A 150 7.47 -2.86 5.43
CA VAL A 150 6.94 -4.02 4.67
C VAL A 150 7.80 -4.31 3.44
N LYS A 151 8.24 -3.29 2.71
CA LYS A 151 9.06 -3.49 1.51
C LYS A 151 10.45 -4.02 1.86
N GLU A 152 11.07 -3.54 2.93
CA GLU A 152 12.33 -4.09 3.44
C GLU A 152 12.16 -5.56 3.83
N TYR A 153 11.08 -5.88 4.55
CA TYR A 153 10.78 -7.26 4.91
C TYR A 153 10.62 -8.16 3.68
N LEU A 154 9.90 -7.72 2.65
CA LEU A 154 9.68 -8.50 1.43
C LEU A 154 10.97 -8.76 0.62
N GLN A 155 12.02 -7.97 0.82
CA GLN A 155 13.32 -8.18 0.14
C GLN A 155 14.11 -9.35 0.74
N ASP A 156 14.20 -9.43 2.06
CA ASP A 156 14.88 -10.52 2.76
C ASP A 156 14.19 -10.85 4.10
N PRO A 157 13.14 -11.68 4.06
CA PRO A 157 12.39 -12.08 5.24
C PRO A 157 13.26 -12.68 6.35
N LYS A 158 14.29 -13.45 5.98
CA LYS A 158 15.14 -14.16 6.93
C LYS A 158 16.10 -13.23 7.65
N ALA A 159 16.66 -12.25 6.94
CA ALA A 159 17.53 -11.25 7.55
C ALA A 159 16.75 -10.37 8.54
N TRP A 160 15.52 -9.99 8.18
CA TRP A 160 14.64 -9.24 9.07
C TRP A 160 14.27 -10.05 10.32
N GLU A 161 13.84 -11.30 10.16
CA GLU A 161 13.52 -12.19 11.28
C GLU A 161 14.72 -12.35 12.23
N ALA A 162 15.92 -12.53 11.67
CA ALA A 162 17.16 -12.63 12.43
C ALA A 162 17.51 -11.33 13.18
N ALA A 163 17.29 -10.16 12.56
CA ALA A 163 17.52 -8.86 13.18
C ALA A 163 16.53 -8.59 14.32
N ALA A 164 15.25 -8.91 14.13
CA ALA A 164 14.23 -8.81 15.16
C ALA A 164 14.53 -9.76 16.33
N ARG A 165 14.91 -11.02 16.06
CA ARG A 165 15.33 -11.97 17.10
C ARG A 165 16.56 -11.50 17.86
N ALA A 166 17.55 -10.94 17.17
CA ALA A 166 18.75 -10.39 17.82
C ALA A 166 18.45 -9.16 18.70
N THR A 167 17.40 -8.42 18.39
CA THR A 167 17.00 -7.19 19.11
C THR A 167 16.07 -7.48 20.28
N PHE A 168 15.10 -8.39 20.09
CA PHE A 168 13.99 -8.62 21.02
C PHE A 168 14.04 -9.99 21.73
N GLY A 169 14.98 -10.88 21.38
CA GLY A 169 15.09 -12.22 21.97
C GLY A 169 14.28 -13.28 21.20
N ASP A 170 14.39 -14.53 21.66
CA ASP A 170 13.69 -15.68 21.06
C ASP A 170 12.18 -15.68 21.38
N ASP A 171 11.79 -14.96 22.44
CA ASP A 171 10.45 -14.81 23.00
C ASP A 171 9.51 -13.98 22.12
N TYR A 172 10.03 -13.37 21.04
CA TYR A 172 9.28 -12.48 20.16
C TYR A 172 8.36 -13.22 19.16
N TYR A 173 8.53 -14.54 19.01
CA TYR A 173 7.81 -15.36 18.03
C TYR A 173 7.00 -16.52 18.64
N GLU A 174 6.93 -16.62 19.97
CA GLU A 174 6.11 -17.64 20.67
C GLU A 174 4.63 -17.23 20.82
#